data_AF-A0A4P7XN34-F1
#
_entry.id   AF-A0A4P7XN34-F1
#
_cell.length_a   1.000
_cell.length_b   1.000
_cell.length_c   1.000
_cell.angle_alpha   90.00
_cell.angle_beta   90.00
_cell.angle_gamma   90.00
#
_symmetry.space_group_name_H-M   'P 1'
#
loop_
_entity.id
_entity.type
_entity.pdbx_description
1 polymer ?
#
loop_
_entity_poly.entity_id
_entity_poly.type
_entity_poly.pdbx_seq_one_letter_code
_entity_poly.pdbx_strand_id
1 'polypeptide(L)'
;MRKPKKIPQRVDEPPHILLWSADELAPLLLGIVVGMFLGELLICSILGFVVTQFYRRYRENHPDGFLLHILYHIGIPVTKGKSMINPFIKRLIP
;
A
#
# COMPACT_ATOMS: atom_id res chain seq x y z
N MET A 1 -2.51 -7.80 -40.73
CA MET A 1 -2.56 -6.54 -39.96
C MET A 1 -2.83 -6.88 -38.49
N ARG A 2 -1.88 -6.63 -37.56
CA ARG A 2 -2.11 -6.87 -36.12
C ARG A 2 -3.08 -5.82 -35.59
N LYS A 3 -4.20 -6.23 -34.99
CA LYS A 3 -5.15 -5.30 -34.34
C LYS A 3 -4.42 -4.63 -33.16
N PRO A 4 -4.52 -3.31 -32.98
CA PRO A 4 -3.90 -2.64 -31.83
C PRO A 4 -4.52 -3.17 -30.54
N LYS A 5 -3.69 -3.73 -29.66
CA LYS A 5 -4.10 -4.24 -28.35
C LYS A 5 -3.88 -3.14 -27.31
N LYS A 6 -4.95 -2.67 -26.67
CA LYS A 6 -4.84 -1.72 -25.55
C LYS A 6 -4.12 -2.43 -24.39
N ILE A 7 -2.98 -1.89 -23.98
CA ILE A 7 -2.26 -2.34 -22.80
C ILE A 7 -2.86 -1.58 -21.60
N PRO A 8 -3.32 -2.28 -20.55
CA PRO A 8 -3.82 -1.61 -19.35
C PRO A 8 -2.67 -0.88 -18.64
N GLN A 9 -2.87 0.38 -18.29
CA GLN A 9 -1.85 1.21 -17.64
C GLN A 9 -1.85 1.09 -16.11
N ARG A 10 -2.91 0.54 -15.51
CA ARG A 10 -3.13 0.49 -14.05
C ARG A 10 -3.26 -0.93 -13.51
N VAL A 11 -2.56 -1.89 -14.12
CA VAL A 11 -2.65 -3.30 -13.70
C VAL A 11 -1.97 -3.56 -12.35
N ASP A 12 -0.97 -2.75 -12.01
CA ASP A 12 -0.17 -2.87 -10.79
C ASP A 12 -0.66 -1.97 -9.66
N GLU A 13 -1.62 -1.08 -9.94
CA GLU A 13 -2.20 -0.18 -8.93
C GLU A 13 -3.22 -0.93 -8.06
N PRO A 14 -3.30 -0.61 -6.75
CA PRO A 14 -4.32 -1.18 -5.89
C PRO A 14 -5.73 -0.85 -6.40
N PRO A 15 -6.72 -1.73 -6.15
CA PRO A 15 -8.08 -1.47 -6.58
C PRO A 15 -8.61 -0.20 -5.92
N HIS A 16 -9.18 0.68 -6.72
CA HIS A 16 -9.79 1.92 -6.25
C HIS A 16 -11.28 1.66 -5.95
N ILE A 17 -11.72 2.03 -4.75
CA ILE A 17 -13.10 2.01 -4.30
C ILE A 17 -13.63 3.44 -4.38
N LEU A 18 -14.52 3.71 -5.33
CA LEU A 18 -15.06 5.04 -5.60
C LEU A 18 -13.95 6.08 -5.90
N LEU A 19 -13.57 6.88 -4.89
CA LEU A 19 -12.56 7.94 -4.97
C LEU A 19 -11.29 7.60 -4.18
N TRP A 20 -11.24 6.46 -3.49
CA TRP A 20 -10.16 6.10 -2.58
C TRP A 20 -9.51 4.78 -2.97
N SER A 21 -8.19 4.71 -2.82
CA SER A 21 -7.47 3.45 -3.00
C SER A 21 -7.76 2.50 -1.82
N ALA A 22 -7.92 1.19 -2.05
CA ALA A 22 -8.24 0.24 -0.97
C ALA A 22 -7.20 0.22 0.17
N ASP A 23 -5.94 0.49 -0.14
CA ASP A 23 -4.83 0.63 0.80
C ASP A 23 -4.93 1.93 1.64
N GLU A 24 -5.49 3.01 1.09
CA GLU A 24 -5.75 4.24 1.86
C GLU A 24 -6.84 4.02 2.91
N LEU A 25 -7.77 3.10 2.69
CA LEU A 25 -8.84 2.80 3.64
C LEU A 25 -8.41 1.92 4.81
N ALA A 26 -7.25 1.27 4.71
CA ALA A 26 -6.77 0.34 5.72
C ALA A 26 -6.68 0.94 7.14
N PRO A 27 -6.14 2.16 7.36
CA PRO A 27 -6.04 2.74 8.69
C PRO A 27 -7.41 3.12 9.27
N LEU A 28 -8.33 3.59 8.43
CA LEU A 28 -9.70 3.90 8.85
C LEU A 28 -10.44 2.63 9.29
N LEU A 29 -10.39 1.57 8.48
CA LEU A 29 -11.03 0.29 8.81
C LEU A 29 -10.43 -0.33 10.07
N LEU A 30 -9.09 -0.28 10.23
CA LEU A 30 -8.44 -0.70 11.48
C LEU A 30 -8.92 0.12 12.68
N GLY A 31 -9.04 1.45 12.54
CA GLY A 31 -9.56 2.33 13.59
C GLY A 31 -10.99 1.97 14.02
N ILE A 32 -11.85 1.63 13.06
CA ILE A 32 -13.23 1.19 13.35
C ILE A 32 -13.24 -0.16 14.08
N VAL A 33 -12.44 -1.13 13.61
CA VAL A 33 -12.35 -2.45 14.23
C VAL A 33 -11.82 -2.33 15.67
N VAL A 34 -10.74 -1.58 15.87
CA VAL A 34 -10.17 -1.32 17.21
C VAL A 34 -11.16 -0.56 18.09
N GLY A 35 -11.86 0.43 17.55
CA GLY A 35 -12.91 1.18 18.26
C GLY A 35 -14.08 0.30 18.70
N MET A 36 -14.43 -0.71 17.91
CA MET A 36 -15.44 -1.70 18.27
C MET A 36 -15.01 -2.55 19.48
N PHE A 37 -13.72 -2.92 19.55
CA PHE A 37 -13.18 -3.64 20.72
C PHE A 37 -13.09 -2.77 21.98
N LEU A 38 -12.82 -1.48 21.83
CA LEU A 38 -12.66 -0.55 22.95
C LEU A 38 -13.99 0.06 23.45
N GLY A 39 -15.08 -0.09 22.70
CA GLY A 39 -16.38 0.51 23.00
C GLY A 39 -16.51 1.99 22.60
N GLU A 40 -15.43 2.60 22.09
CA GLU A 40 -15.33 4.01 21.73
C GLU A 40 -15.23 4.20 20.21
N LEU A 41 -16.26 3.76 19.48
CA LEU A 41 -16.24 3.71 18.02
C LEU A 41 -16.05 5.08 17.37
N LEU A 42 -16.71 6.13 17.89
CA LEU A 42 -16.61 7.48 17.32
C LEU A 42 -15.20 8.05 17.42
N ILE A 43 -14.58 7.95 18.61
CA ILE A 43 -13.25 8.50 18.87
C ILE A 43 -12.21 7.78 18.00
N CYS A 44 -12.24 6.45 17.99
CA CYS A 44 -11.31 5.66 17.19
C CYS A 44 -11.54 5.82 15.68
N SER A 45 -12.77 6.02 15.22
CA SER A 45 -13.07 6.30 13.81
C SER A 45 -12.53 7.65 13.36
N ILE A 46 -12.69 8.70 14.18
CA ILE A 46 -12.13 10.03 13.91
C ILE A 46 -10.61 9.96 13.86
N LEU A 47 -10.00 9.27 14.83
CA LEU A 47 -8.55 9.08 14.88
C LEU A 47 -8.06 8.31 13.64
N GLY A 48 -8.72 7.21 13.27
CA GLY A 48 -8.42 6.44 12.06
C GLY A 48 -8.57 7.27 10.78
N PHE A 49 -9.54 8.18 10.72
CA PHE A 49 -9.71 9.10 9.60
C PHE A 49 -8.56 10.12 9.51
N VAL A 50 -8.16 10.72 10.63
CA VAL A 50 -7.01 11.65 10.68
C VAL A 50 -5.73 10.95 10.24
N VAL A 51 -5.48 9.74 10.72
CA VAL A 51 -4.34 8.92 10.32
C VAL A 51 -4.38 8.62 8.82
N THR A 52 -5.55 8.29 8.29
CA THR A 52 -5.75 8.04 6.86
C THR A 52 -5.41 9.27 6.01
N GLN A 53 -5.82 10.47 6.43
CA GLN A 53 -5.47 11.71 5.71
C GLN A 53 -3.97 11.98 5.74
N PHE A 54 -3.31 11.74 6.88
CA PHE A 54 -1.86 11.90 6.99
C PHE A 54 -1.11 10.88 6.14
N TYR A 55 -1.56 9.62 6.15
CA TYR A 55 -1.03 8.55 5.31
C TYR A 55 -1.19 8.88 3.81
N ARG A 56 -2.36 9.37 3.39
CA ARG A 56 -2.60 9.77 2.01
C ARG A 56 -1.64 10.90 1.59
N ARG A 57 -1.51 11.93 2.43
CA ARG A 57 -0.55 13.03 2.18
C ARG A 57 0.89 12.53 2.12
N TYR A 58 1.28 11.59 2.97
CA TYR A 58 2.61 11.00 2.91
C TYR A 58 2.82 10.20 1.61
N ARG A 59 1.85 9.36 1.22
CA ARG A 59 1.91 8.56 -0.02
C ARG A 59 1.99 9.44 -1.27
N GLU A 60 1.16 10.48 -1.38
CA GLU A 60 1.15 11.38 -2.55
C GLU A 60 2.50 12.08 -2.80
N ASN A 61 3.33 12.25 -1.76
CA ASN A 61 4.67 12.85 -1.89
C ASN A 61 5.76 11.86 -2.33
N HIS A 62 5.44 10.56 -2.39
CA HIS A 62 6.42 9.50 -2.69
C HIS A 62 5.99 8.71 -3.94
N PRO A 63 6.95 8.13 -4.70
CA PRO A 63 6.62 7.30 -5.85
C PRO A 63 5.82 6.06 -5.44
N ASP A 64 5.00 5.55 -6.35
CA ASP A 64 4.22 4.33 -6.11
C ASP A 64 5.13 3.16 -5.68
N GLY A 65 4.69 2.42 -4.67
CA GLY A 65 5.46 1.30 -4.11
C GLY A 65 6.60 1.70 -3.17
N PHE A 66 6.77 2.97 -2.79
CA PHE A 66 7.82 3.41 -1.85
C PHE A 66 7.81 2.66 -0.52
N LEU A 67 6.63 2.44 0.07
CA LEU A 67 6.47 1.63 1.29
C LEU A 67 6.92 0.18 1.09
N LEU A 68 6.57 -0.42 -0.05
CA LEU A 68 7.01 -1.77 -0.42
C LEU A 68 8.53 -1.81 -0.59
N HIS A 69 9.16 -0.73 -1.06
CA HIS A 69 10.60 -0.63 -1.20
C HIS A 69 11.32 -0.52 0.16
N ILE A 70 10.80 0.27 1.09
CA ILE A 70 11.30 0.32 2.48
C ILE A 70 11.17 -1.06 3.13
N LEU A 71 10.01 -1.69 2.97
CA LEU A 71 9.73 -3.01 3.53
C LEU A 71 10.67 -4.09 2.99
N TYR A 72 10.97 -4.02 1.69
CA TYR A 72 11.99 -4.86 1.05
C TYR A 72 13.38 -4.62 1.65
N HIS A 73 13.78 -3.36 1.88
CA HIS A 73 15.08 -3.04 2.48
C HIS A 73 15.22 -3.52 3.94
N ILE A 74 14.11 -3.56 4.68
CA ILE A 74 14.05 -4.10 6.06
C ILE A 74 14.14 -5.64 6.06
N GLY A 75 13.98 -6.28 4.90
CA GLY A 75 14.10 -7.73 4.75
C GLY A 75 12.77 -8.48 4.68
N ILE A 76 11.64 -7.76 4.60
CA ILE A 76 10.32 -8.40 4.47
C ILE A 76 10.05 -8.67 2.98
N PRO A 77 9.84 -9.94 2.59
CA PRO A 77 9.61 -10.29 1.19
C PRO A 77 8.24 -9.80 0.74
N VAL A 78 8.23 -8.74 -0.07
CA VAL A 78 6.99 -8.07 -0.51
C VAL A 78 6.32 -8.75 -1.70
N THR A 79 7.09 -9.50 -2.50
CA THR A 79 6.57 -10.19 -3.68
C THR A 79 6.99 -11.66 -3.70
N LYS A 80 6.19 -12.51 -4.34
CA LYS A 80 6.50 -13.94 -4.57
C LYS A 80 7.24 -14.17 -5.90
N GLY A 81 7.74 -13.12 -6.54
CA GLY A 81 8.42 -13.21 -7.83
C GLY A 81 9.76 -13.95 -7.71
N LYS A 82 10.01 -14.93 -8.60
CA LYS A 82 11.30 -15.64 -8.65
C LYS A 82 12.49 -14.71 -8.95
N SER A 83 12.22 -13.56 -9.56
CA SER A 83 13.20 -12.52 -9.86
C SER A 83 13.49 -11.59 -8.66
N MET A 84 12.78 -11.74 -7.54
CA MET A 84 13.04 -10.94 -6.34
C MET A 84 14.31 -11.44 -5.68
N ILE A 85 15.38 -10.67 -5.86
CA ILE A 85 16.67 -10.91 -5.21
C ILE A 85 16.48 -10.77 -3.69
N ASN A 86 17.24 -11.54 -2.91
CA ASN A 86 17.20 -11.38 -1.47
C ASN A 86 17.80 -9.99 -1.11
N PRO A 87 17.07 -9.14 -0.35
CA PRO A 87 17.52 -7.80 0.01
C PRO A 87 18.85 -7.75 0.78
N PHE A 88 19.25 -8.85 1.42
CA PHE A 88 20.52 -8.94 2.14
C PHE A 88 21.74 -9.22 1.25
N ILE A 89 21.56 -9.49 -0.04
CA ILE A 89 22.65 -9.75 -0.99
C ILE A 89 23.25 -8.40 -1.43
N LYS A 90 24.46 -8.06 -0.96
CA LYS A 90 25.17 -6.82 -1.32
C LYS A 90 25.97 -6.90 -2.64
N ARG A 91 26.20 -8.10 -3.16
CA ARG A 91 26.95 -8.33 -4.42
C ARG A 91 26.25 -9.42 -5.22
N LEU A 92 25.65 -9.05 -6.35
CA LEU A 92 24.93 -9.99 -7.22
C LEU A 92 25.84 -10.62 -8.28
N ILE A 93 26.84 -9.87 -8.75
CA ILE A 93 27.77 -10.26 -9.82
C ILE A 93 29.20 -10.07 -9.27
N PRO A 94 30.13 -11.00 -9.53
CA PRO A 94 31.53 -10.86 -9.11
C PRO A 94 32.18 -9.59 -9.64
#